data_AF-A0A0Q6VLD4-F1
#
_entry.id   AF-A0A0Q6VLD4-F1
#
_cell.length_a   1.000
_cell.length_b   1.000
_cell.length_c   1.000
_cell.angle_alpha   90.00
_cell.angle_beta   90.00
_cell.angle_gamma   90.00
#
_symmetry.space_group_name_H-M   'P 1'
#
loop_
_entity.id
_entity.type
_entity.pdbx_description
1 polymer ?
#
loop_
_entity_poly.entity_id
_entity_poly.type
_entity_poly.pdbx_seq_one_letter_code
_entity_poly.pdbx_strand_id
1 'polypeptide(L)'
;MDDVIAVTGGSKRTLYRYFPSKEDLFFAVIKMVSDRTIVGLTVMPVKGLRETLTTFGRTYLRTIVSPDGLALFRAVVSESPHFPGLGQRFVVDATKRVSDILANFLAQQTEARLSEDPQVAADQFLALLRGSVHLEALLTGITPTAEVVESDVRRSVEALVAGAFTKA
;
A
#
# COMPACT_ATOMS: atom_id res chain seq x y z
N MET A 1 6.99 9.91 22.94
CA MET A 1 5.82 9.79 23.84
C MET A 1 5.50 11.13 24.47
N ASP A 2 6.46 11.79 25.12
CA ASP A 2 6.25 13.11 25.72
C ASP A 2 5.84 14.18 24.69
N ASP A 3 6.45 14.19 23.50
CA ASP A 3 6.05 15.10 22.41
C ASP A 3 4.61 14.84 21.93
N VAL A 4 4.18 13.58 21.92
CA VAL A 4 2.80 13.22 21.55
C VAL A 4 1.83 13.78 22.60
N ILE A 5 2.14 13.64 23.89
CA ILE A 5 1.33 14.18 24.99
C ILE A 5 1.27 15.71 24.93
N ALA A 6 2.39 16.37 24.60
CA ALA A 6 2.44 17.82 24.45
C ALA A 6 1.46 18.32 23.37
N VAL A 7 1.26 17.54 22.30
CA VAL A 7 0.34 17.88 21.20
C VAL A 7 -1.10 17.44 21.48
N THR A 8 -1.31 16.21 21.96
CA THR A 8 -2.67 15.64 22.16
C THR A 8 -3.33 16.06 23.46
N GLY A 9 -2.55 16.61 24.39
CA GLY A 9 -2.95 16.73 25.79
C GLY A 9 -3.09 15.37 26.46
N GLY A 10 -3.67 15.37 27.66
CA GLY A 10 -3.86 14.17 28.48
C GLY A 10 -2.68 13.85 29.40
N SER A 11 -2.79 12.75 30.16
CA SER A 11 -1.78 12.36 31.14
C SER A 11 -0.82 11.31 30.59
N LYS A 12 0.47 11.36 30.98
CA LYS A 12 1.45 10.28 30.73
C LYS A 12 0.86 8.91 31.07
N ARG A 13 0.23 8.79 32.24
CA ARG A 13 -0.42 7.56 32.69
C ARG A 13 -1.46 7.03 31.70
N THR A 14 -2.24 7.90 31.07
CA THR A 14 -3.24 7.49 30.08
C THR A 14 -2.56 6.97 28.81
N LEU A 15 -1.59 7.70 28.26
CA LEU A 15 -0.93 7.30 27.02
C LEU A 15 -0.18 5.97 27.18
N TYR A 16 0.62 5.83 28.25
CA TYR A 16 1.36 4.60 28.54
C TYR A 16 0.44 3.41 28.90
N ARG A 17 -0.81 3.65 29.34
CA ARG A 17 -1.80 2.58 29.52
C ARG A 17 -2.28 2.00 28.18
N TYR A 18 -2.47 2.84 27.17
CA TYR A 18 -2.89 2.39 25.83
C TYR A 18 -1.72 1.88 25.00
N PHE A 19 -0.56 2.52 25.11
CA PHE A 19 0.65 2.20 24.37
C PHE A 19 1.82 2.12 25.34
N PRO A 20 2.12 0.91 25.88
CA PRO A 20 3.17 0.71 26.88
C PRO A 20 4.55 1.20 26.42
N SER A 21 4.80 1.21 25.11
CA SER A 21 6.05 1.64 24.49
C SER A 21 5.82 2.55 23.27
N LYS A 22 6.90 3.19 22.79
CA LYS A 22 6.87 3.98 21.54
C LYS A 22 6.59 3.06 20.35
N GLU A 23 7.10 1.83 20.41
CA GLU A 23 6.91 0.77 19.44
C GLU A 23 5.44 0.38 19.34
N ASP A 24 4.75 0.20 20.47
CA ASP A 24 3.31 -0.12 20.50
C ASP A 24 2.46 1.00 19.87
N LEU A 25 2.83 2.26 20.14
CA LEU A 25 2.18 3.40 19.50
C LEU A 25 2.44 3.40 17.98
N PHE A 26 3.67 3.11 17.55
CA PHE A 26 4.01 3.02 16.13
C PHE A 26 3.24 1.90 15.42
N PHE A 27 3.14 0.72 16.03
CA PHE A 27 2.35 -0.39 15.49
C PHE A 27 0.88 -0.02 15.35
N ALA A 28 0.32 0.69 16.34
CA ALA A 28 -1.06 1.16 16.27
C ALA A 28 -1.27 2.17 15.14
N VAL A 29 -0.32 3.09 14.92
CA VAL A 29 -0.36 4.06 13.82
C VAL A 29 -0.26 3.35 12.47
N ILE A 30 0.69 2.42 12.30
CA ILE A 30 0.82 1.60 11.08
C ILE A 30 -0.50 0.92 10.78
N LYS A 31 -1.03 0.17 11.75
CA LYS A 31 -2.29 -0.55 11.59
C LYS A 31 -3.44 0.37 11.20
N MET A 32 -3.59 1.52 11.87
CA MET A 32 -4.64 2.49 11.58
C MET A 32 -4.54 3.03 10.14
N VAL A 33 -3.35 3.44 9.71
CA VAL A 33 -3.16 3.98 8.35
C VAL A 33 -3.38 2.88 7.32
N SER A 34 -2.84 1.68 7.54
CA SER A 34 -3.05 0.53 6.65
C SER A 34 -4.52 0.13 6.54
N ASP A 35 -5.26 0.11 7.65
CA ASP A 35 -6.70 -0.20 7.64
C ASP A 35 -7.48 0.82 6.80
N ARG A 36 -7.16 2.12 6.89
CA ARG A 36 -7.78 3.16 6.05
C ARG A 36 -7.46 2.96 4.57
N THR A 37 -6.19 2.66 4.24
CA THR A 37 -5.77 2.36 2.86
C THR A 37 -6.52 1.15 2.29
N ILE A 38 -6.63 0.09 3.08
CA ILE A 38 -7.25 -1.17 2.67
C ILE A 38 -8.75 -0.98 2.39
N VAL A 39 -9.47 -0.24 3.23
CA VAL A 39 -10.89 0.07 2.98
C VAL A 39 -11.08 0.69 1.60
N GLY A 40 -10.23 1.64 1.21
CA GLY A 40 -10.29 2.25 -0.12
C GLY A 40 -10.01 1.28 -1.27
N LEU A 41 -9.20 0.25 -1.05
CA LEU A 41 -8.83 -0.76 -2.05
C LEU A 41 -9.82 -1.92 -2.17
N THR A 42 -10.58 -2.20 -1.11
CA THR A 42 -11.61 -3.25 -1.12
C THR A 42 -12.85 -2.88 -1.94
N VAL A 43 -13.06 -1.60 -2.22
CA VAL A 43 -14.14 -1.12 -3.10
C VAL A 43 -13.70 -1.21 -4.55
N MET A 44 -13.57 -2.44 -5.05
CA MET A 44 -13.27 -2.67 -6.46
C MET A 44 -14.56 -2.67 -7.28
N PRO A 45 -14.67 -1.86 -8.34
CA PRO A 45 -15.81 -1.94 -9.23
C PRO A 45 -15.84 -3.34 -9.87
N VAL A 46 -17.00 -3.99 -9.88
CA VAL A 46 -17.19 -5.27 -10.60
C VAL A 46 -17.40 -4.96 -12.08
N LYS A 47 -16.33 -4.51 -12.73
CA LYS A 47 -16.26 -4.30 -14.18
C LYS A 47 -15.11 -5.15 -14.74
N GLY A 48 -14.91 -5.11 -16.05
CA GLY A 48 -13.92 -5.96 -16.69
C GLY A 48 -12.48 -5.76 -16.19
N LEU A 49 -11.62 -6.74 -16.47
CA LEU A 49 -10.28 -6.88 -15.87
C LEU A 49 -9.48 -5.58 -15.86
N ARG A 50 -9.36 -4.95 -17.03
CA ARG A 50 -8.55 -3.73 -17.22
C ARG A 50 -9.07 -2.54 -16.42
N GLU A 51 -10.38 -2.35 -16.38
CA GLU A 51 -11.00 -1.22 -15.67
C GLU A 51 -10.83 -1.37 -14.16
N THR A 52 -10.99 -2.60 -13.66
CA THR A 52 -10.79 -2.91 -12.24
C THR A 52 -9.34 -2.73 -11.83
N LEU A 53 -8.38 -3.25 -12.61
CA LEU A 53 -6.94 -3.05 -12.38
C LEU A 53 -6.55 -1.58 -12.45
N THR A 54 -7.12 -0.81 -13.37
CA THR A 54 -6.88 0.64 -13.49
C THR A 54 -7.38 1.37 -12.25
N THR A 55 -8.59 1.06 -11.81
CA THR A 55 -9.19 1.69 -10.63
C THR A 55 -8.40 1.35 -9.37
N PHE A 56 -8.05 0.08 -9.19
CA PHE A 56 -7.21 -0.39 -8.10
C PHE A 56 -5.84 0.28 -8.11
N GLY A 57 -5.14 0.25 -9.24
CA GLY A 57 -3.80 0.82 -9.39
C GLY A 57 -3.77 2.31 -9.11
N ARG A 58 -4.79 3.06 -9.56
CA ARG A 58 -4.97 4.48 -9.25
C ARG A 58 -5.13 4.71 -7.76
N THR A 59 -6.04 3.99 -7.11
CA THR A 59 -6.29 4.13 -5.67
C THR A 59 -5.03 3.78 -4.87
N TYR A 60 -4.37 2.70 -5.23
CA TYR A 60 -3.13 2.25 -4.59
C TYR A 60 -2.02 3.29 -4.74
N LEU A 61 -1.71 3.70 -5.98
CA LEU A 61 -0.59 4.60 -6.25
C LEU A 61 -0.81 5.96 -5.59
N ARG A 62 -2.03 6.53 -5.67
CA ARG A 62 -2.37 7.79 -4.98
C ARG A 62 -2.21 7.68 -3.47
N THR A 63 -2.51 6.52 -2.90
CA THR A 63 -2.38 6.32 -1.45
C THR A 63 -0.92 6.30 -1.03
N ILE A 64 -0.07 5.54 -1.72
CA ILE A 64 1.33 5.40 -1.31
C ILE A 64 2.16 6.67 -1.58
N VAL A 65 1.79 7.48 -2.58
CA VAL A 65 2.47 8.76 -2.88
C VAL A 65 1.85 9.97 -2.16
N SER A 66 0.81 9.75 -1.36
CA SER A 66 0.23 10.79 -0.51
C SER A 66 1.24 11.23 0.57
N PRO A 67 1.11 12.45 1.13
CA PRO A 67 1.97 12.90 2.22
C PRO A 67 2.02 11.91 3.39
N ASP A 68 0.87 11.36 3.79
CA ASP A 68 0.77 10.38 4.87
C ASP A 68 1.40 9.03 4.51
N GLY A 69 1.19 8.57 3.28
CA GLY A 69 1.78 7.32 2.77
C GLY A 69 3.31 7.37 2.72
N LEU A 70 3.86 8.46 2.19
CA LEU A 70 5.31 8.69 2.13
C LEU A 70 5.91 8.84 3.53
N ALA A 71 5.25 9.59 4.42
CA ALA A 71 5.69 9.76 5.80
C ALA A 71 5.72 8.41 6.55
N LEU A 72 4.66 7.59 6.41
CA LEU A 72 4.60 6.26 7.00
C LEU A 72 5.72 5.36 6.47
N PHE A 73 5.90 5.30 5.16
CA PHE A 73 6.93 4.46 4.55
C PHE A 73 8.34 4.85 5.02
N ARG A 74 8.65 6.16 5.02
CA ARG A 74 9.93 6.67 5.53
C ARG A 74 10.14 6.30 6.99
N ALA A 75 9.12 6.47 7.83
CA ALA A 75 9.21 6.15 9.26
C ALA A 75 9.43 4.65 9.49
N VAL A 76 8.75 3.78 8.73
CA VAL A 76 8.99 2.33 8.80
C VAL A 76 10.42 1.99 8.39
N VAL A 77 10.92 2.55 7.28
CA VAL A 77 12.28 2.30 6.80
C VAL A 77 13.34 2.81 7.78
N SER A 78 13.15 4.01 8.35
CA SER A 78 14.12 4.62 9.28
C SER A 78 14.15 3.94 10.66
N GLU A 79 13.00 3.50 11.16
CA GLU A 79 12.90 2.92 12.49
C GLU A 79 13.09 1.38 12.48
N SER A 80 12.95 0.69 11.34
CA SER A 80 13.12 -0.78 11.25
C SER A 80 14.47 -1.31 11.77
N PRO A 81 15.62 -0.62 11.57
CA PRO A 81 16.89 -1.02 12.18
C PRO A 81 16.90 -0.93 13.72
N HIS A 82 16.07 -0.06 14.30
CA HIS A 82 16.01 0.20 15.73
C HIS A 82 14.95 -0.65 16.45
N PHE A 83 13.87 -1.00 15.73
CA PHE A 83 12.76 -1.81 16.26
C PHE A 83 12.58 -3.08 15.41
N PRO A 84 13.34 -4.15 15.72
CA PRO A 84 13.18 -5.44 15.09
C PRO A 84 11.73 -5.92 15.21
N GLY A 85 11.05 -6.08 14.07
CA GLY A 85 9.63 -6.44 14.00
C GLY A 85 8.73 -5.37 13.36
N LEU A 86 9.19 -4.11 13.27
CA LEU A 86 8.45 -3.04 12.59
C LEU A 86 8.25 -3.31 11.10
N GLY A 87 9.33 -3.64 10.39
CA GLY A 87 9.23 -4.03 8.99
C GLY A 87 8.34 -5.26 8.78
N GLN A 88 8.44 -6.27 9.65
CA GLN A 88 7.61 -7.49 9.55
C GLN A 88 6.12 -7.18 9.75
N ARG A 89 5.77 -6.38 10.76
CA ARG A 89 4.38 -5.94 10.96
C ARG A 89 3.88 -5.08 9.83
N PHE A 90 4.68 -4.15 9.31
CA PHE A 90 4.29 -3.36 8.14
C PHE A 90 4.02 -4.26 6.92
N VAL A 91 4.82 -5.30 6.72
CA VAL A 91 4.57 -6.28 5.65
C VAL A 91 3.23 -6.99 5.86
N VAL A 92 2.96 -7.49 7.06
CA VAL A 92 1.72 -8.24 7.37
C VAL A 92 0.49 -7.33 7.33
N ASP A 93 0.54 -6.20 8.03
CA ASP A 93 -0.61 -5.33 8.26
C ASP A 93 -0.92 -4.40 7.06
N ALA A 94 0.06 -4.19 6.16
CA ALA A 94 -0.08 -3.33 4.99
C ALA A 94 0.14 -4.08 3.67
N THR A 95 1.40 -4.38 3.32
CA THR A 95 1.74 -4.76 1.94
C THR A 95 1.14 -6.11 1.54
N LYS A 96 1.18 -7.09 2.46
CA LYS A 96 0.62 -8.42 2.22
C LYS A 96 -0.89 -8.37 2.06
N ARG A 97 -1.60 -7.63 2.92
CA ARG A 97 -3.07 -7.50 2.80
C ARG A 97 -3.50 -6.88 1.48
N VAL A 98 -2.78 -5.88 0.98
CA VAL A 98 -3.04 -5.29 -0.34
C VAL A 98 -2.80 -6.31 -1.47
N SER A 99 -1.72 -7.09 -1.37
CA SER A 99 -1.42 -8.16 -2.32
C SER A 99 -2.48 -9.25 -2.31
N ASP A 100 -2.88 -9.72 -1.12
CA ASP A 100 -3.91 -10.76 -0.96
C ASP A 100 -5.27 -10.32 -1.53
N ILE A 101 -5.66 -9.04 -1.38
CA ILE A 101 -6.89 -8.49 -1.99
C ILE A 101 -6.85 -8.60 -3.52
N LEU A 102 -5.73 -8.19 -4.12
CA LEU A 102 -5.55 -8.23 -5.57
C LEU A 102 -5.47 -9.66 -6.08
N ALA A 103 -4.73 -10.54 -5.39
CA ALA A 103 -4.60 -11.96 -5.74
C ALA A 103 -5.96 -12.65 -5.74
N ASN A 104 -6.80 -12.39 -4.73
CA ASN A 104 -8.16 -12.92 -4.65
C ASN A 104 -9.03 -12.49 -5.84
N PHE A 105 -8.88 -11.25 -6.31
CA PHE A 105 -9.58 -10.78 -7.51
C PHE A 105 -9.05 -11.44 -8.78
N LEU A 106 -7.73 -11.52 -8.96
CA LEU A 106 -7.12 -12.15 -10.13
C LEU A 106 -7.52 -13.63 -10.23
N ALA A 107 -7.62 -14.33 -9.11
CA ALA A 107 -8.06 -15.73 -9.05
C ALA A 107 -9.54 -15.93 -9.46
N GLN A 108 -10.38 -14.90 -9.31
CA GLN A 108 -11.80 -14.94 -9.66
C GLN A 108 -12.08 -14.44 -11.08
N GLN A 109 -11.07 -13.98 -11.81
CA GLN A 109 -11.25 -13.45 -13.15
C GLN A 109 -11.53 -14.57 -14.17
N THR A 110 -12.57 -14.39 -14.97
CA THR A 110 -12.99 -15.34 -16.02
C THR A 110 -12.77 -14.82 -17.44
N GLU A 111 -12.48 -13.53 -17.62
CA GLU A 111 -12.26 -12.90 -18.93
C GLU A 111 -11.01 -13.39 -19.66
N ALA A 112 -10.01 -13.84 -18.91
CA ALA A 112 -8.76 -14.35 -19.45
C ALA A 112 -8.16 -15.37 -18.48
N ARG A 113 -7.44 -16.35 -19.02
CA ARG A 113 -6.73 -17.32 -18.21
C ARG A 113 -5.44 -16.71 -17.69
N LEU A 114 -5.31 -16.64 -16.37
CA LEU A 114 -4.04 -16.32 -15.72
C LEU A 114 -3.04 -17.45 -16.00
N SER A 115 -1.86 -17.10 -16.51
CA SER A 115 -0.79 -18.05 -16.84
C SER A 115 0.13 -18.35 -15.65
N GLU A 116 0.04 -17.55 -14.59
CA GLU A 116 0.85 -17.65 -13.38
C GLU A 116 0.00 -17.77 -12.11
N ASP A 117 0.65 -17.94 -10.95
CA ASP A 117 -0.02 -17.94 -9.66
C ASP A 117 -0.60 -16.54 -9.32
N PRO A 118 -1.86 -16.44 -8.85
CA PRO A 118 -2.49 -15.15 -8.57
C PRO A 118 -1.74 -14.27 -7.57
N GLN A 119 -1.04 -14.86 -6.59
CA GLN A 119 -0.23 -14.11 -5.64
C GLN A 119 0.99 -13.50 -6.33
N VAL A 120 1.64 -14.28 -7.20
CA VAL A 120 2.82 -13.82 -7.95
C VAL A 120 2.43 -12.67 -8.89
N ALA A 121 1.33 -12.80 -9.65
CA ALA A 121 0.81 -11.74 -10.52
C ALA A 121 0.48 -10.47 -9.72
N ALA A 122 -0.12 -10.61 -8.54
CA ALA A 122 -0.47 -9.49 -7.66
C ALA A 122 0.79 -8.76 -7.16
N ASP A 123 1.77 -9.50 -6.65
CA ASP A 123 3.03 -8.93 -6.16
C ASP A 123 3.80 -8.21 -7.27
N GLN A 124 3.86 -8.79 -8.48
CA GLN A 124 4.48 -8.17 -9.65
C GLN A 124 3.78 -6.87 -10.03
N PHE A 125 2.44 -6.87 -10.11
CA PHE A 125 1.68 -5.66 -10.44
C PHE A 125 1.90 -4.54 -9.41
N LEU A 126 1.88 -4.88 -8.11
CA LEU A 126 2.15 -3.91 -7.04
C LEU A 126 3.59 -3.38 -7.07
N ALA A 127 4.55 -4.19 -7.53
CA ALA A 127 5.93 -3.75 -7.74
C ALA A 127 6.03 -2.78 -8.93
N LEU A 128 5.36 -3.09 -10.05
CA LEU A 128 5.28 -2.22 -11.23
C LEU A 128 4.67 -0.86 -10.88
N LEU A 129 3.52 -0.86 -10.20
CA LEU A 129 2.85 0.38 -9.76
C LEU A 129 3.70 1.22 -8.81
N ARG A 130 4.48 0.59 -7.92
CA ARG A 130 5.39 1.33 -7.03
C ARG A 130 6.49 2.00 -7.85
N GLY A 131 7.16 1.21 -8.69
CA GLY A 131 8.05 1.68 -9.75
C GLY A 131 8.95 2.88 -9.40
N SER A 132 9.20 3.72 -10.39
CA SER A 132 9.96 4.97 -10.21
C SER A 132 9.13 6.05 -9.53
N VAL A 133 7.80 6.09 -9.77
CA VAL A 133 6.92 7.15 -9.26
C VAL A 133 6.96 7.23 -7.73
N HIS A 134 6.84 6.11 -7.03
CA HIS A 134 6.92 6.09 -5.58
C HIS A 134 8.34 6.39 -5.07
N LEU A 135 9.37 5.86 -5.74
CA LEU A 135 10.75 6.10 -5.36
C LEU A 135 11.13 7.60 -5.47
N GLU A 136 10.79 8.24 -6.58
CA GLU A 136 11.04 9.67 -6.80
C GLU A 136 10.29 10.52 -5.78
N ALA A 137 9.01 10.21 -5.50
CA ALA A 137 8.24 10.90 -4.48
C ALA A 137 8.84 10.71 -3.07
N LEU A 138 9.33 9.51 -2.75
CA LEU A 138 10.01 9.22 -1.49
C LEU A 138 11.31 9.99 -1.31
N LEU A 139 12.08 10.19 -2.39
CA LEU A 139 13.39 10.85 -2.31
C LEU A 139 13.27 12.38 -2.36
N THR A 140 12.35 12.91 -3.18
CA THR A 140 12.21 14.35 -3.39
C THR A 140 11.18 15.00 -2.47
N GLY A 141 10.23 14.22 -1.95
CA GLY A 141 9.06 14.73 -1.24
C GLY A 141 8.03 15.41 -2.15
N ILE A 142 8.21 15.35 -3.47
CA ILE A 142 7.28 15.93 -4.44
C ILE A 142 6.21 14.88 -4.77
N THR A 143 4.95 15.20 -4.49
CA THR A 143 3.82 14.35 -4.89
C THR A 143 3.67 14.40 -6.42
N PRO A 144 3.58 13.25 -7.11
CA PRO A 144 3.40 13.21 -8.56
C PRO A 144 2.06 13.82 -8.97
N THR A 145 2.01 14.40 -10.16
CA THR A 145 0.77 14.93 -10.72
C THR A 145 -0.21 13.79 -11.04
N ALA A 146 -1.50 14.13 -11.14
CA ALA A 146 -2.52 13.17 -11.55
C ALA A 146 -2.18 12.53 -12.91
N GLU A 147 -1.65 13.29 -13.86
CA GLU A 147 -1.25 12.79 -15.19
C GLU A 147 -0.14 11.73 -15.11
N VAL A 148 0.88 11.96 -14.27
CA VAL A 148 1.96 10.98 -14.04
C VAL A 148 1.39 9.68 -13.46
N VAL A 149 0.52 9.79 -12.45
CA VAL A 149 -0.15 8.64 -11.83
C VAL A 149 -0.98 7.86 -12.85
N GLU A 150 -1.82 8.53 -13.65
CA GLU A 150 -2.65 7.85 -14.65
C GLU A 150 -1.81 7.17 -15.74
N SER A 151 -0.73 7.82 -16.18
CA SER A 151 0.17 7.28 -17.20
C SER A 151 0.89 6.01 -16.72
N ASP A 152 1.38 6.03 -15.48
CA ASP A 152 2.09 4.90 -14.87
C ASP A 152 1.15 3.71 -14.59
N VAL A 153 -0.04 3.98 -14.04
CA VAL A 153 -1.08 2.96 -13.84
C VAL A 153 -1.44 2.30 -15.17
N ARG A 154 -1.69 3.08 -16.22
CA ARG A 154 -2.02 2.53 -17.54
C ARG A 154 -0.91 1.61 -18.07
N ARG A 155 0.35 2.03 -17.98
CA ARG A 155 1.50 1.20 -18.42
C ARG A 155 1.62 -0.08 -17.61
N SER A 156 1.46 0.00 -16.28
CA SER A 156 1.50 -1.15 -15.39
C SER A 156 0.37 -2.15 -15.69
N VAL A 157 -0.84 -1.66 -16.00
CA VAL A 157 -1.97 -2.53 -16.39
C VAL A 157 -1.68 -3.24 -17.70
N GLU A 158 -1.18 -2.53 -18.72
CA GLU A 158 -0.81 -3.15 -19.99
C GLU A 158 0.29 -4.21 -19.81
N ALA A 159 1.31 -3.91 -19.00
CA ALA A 159 2.40 -4.85 -18.73
C ALA A 159 1.90 -6.12 -18.02
N LEU A 160 1.07 -5.98 -16.98
CA LEU A 160 0.46 -7.13 -16.31
C LEU A 160 -0.40 -7.94 -17.28
N VAL A 161 -1.30 -7.29 -18.02
CA VAL A 161 -2.22 -8.01 -18.93
C VAL A 161 -1.45 -8.72 -20.05
N ALA A 162 -0.36 -8.14 -20.55
CA ALA A 162 0.46 -8.78 -21.57
C ALA A 162 1.33 -9.93 -21.04
N GLY A 163 1.79 -9.85 -19.79
CA GLY A 163 2.70 -10.86 -19.20
C GLY A 163 1.99 -12.01 -18.47
N ALA A 164 0.89 -11.72 -17.77
CA ALA A 164 0.25 -12.63 -16.83
C ALA A 164 -0.98 -13.35 -17.41
N PHE A 165 -1.49 -12.92 -18.57
CA PHE A 165 -2.69 -13.47 -19.16
C PHE A 165 -2.45 -13.98 -20.58
N THR A 166 -2.90 -15.19 -20.85
CA THR A 166 -2.97 -15.75 -22.21
C THR A 166 -4.36 -15.52 -22.78
N LYS A 167 -4.45 -15.20 -24.08
CA LYS A 167 -5.74 -15.24 -24.80
C LYS A 167 -6.29 -16.66 -24.70
N ALA A 168 -7.55 -16.78 -24.31
CA ALA A 168 -8.29 -18.04 -24.33
C ALA A 168 -8.41 -18.57 -25.76
#